data_AF-A0AAF0EDB6-F1
#
_entry.id   AF-A0AAF0EDB6-F1
#
_cell.length_a   1.000
_cell.length_b   1.000
_cell.length_c   1.000
_cell.angle_alpha   90.00
_cell.angle_beta   90.00
_cell.angle_gamma   90.00
#
_symmetry.space_group_name_H-M   'P 1'
#
loop_
_entity.id
_entity.type
_entity.pdbx_description
1 polymer ?
#
loop_
_entity_poly.entity_id
_entity_poly.type
_entity_poly.pdbx_seq_one_letter_code
_entity_poly.pdbx_strand_id
1 'polypeptide(L)'
;MSMAFLQGFVAGQLVLVIILFMLFRYFFIETKPATHAKRRAALRERTRLIQASLDARCLPMSANTSKLRVPYEQGSQACLLDMLHRLDYELPMHAPETLTWLNVLLAQLCLHYRQSVLQSGSHMPSFDTASDTLPSMATAEKAAAKRLLERALNTALDGHTHGVLGAITVTDVDLGTGYPTLSNARIRPSNDPRCLRLEVDLEYKDLLCIGLDTQVHFRVAPWHLGSLAVAMCLRVERLAGTMAMEVGPCGTEQDPLAGLELRVCMYPDFVLDGHVSSVLGSKSKLHDVPKMEELLLSQLP
;
A
#
# COMPACT_ATOMS: atom_id res chain seq x y z
N MET A 1 -1.53 5.77 -82.52
CA MET A 1 -0.55 5.40 -81.48
C MET A 1 0.18 4.14 -81.97
N SER A 2 1.52 4.12 -82.02
CA SER A 2 2.25 3.02 -82.68
C SER A 2 2.26 1.75 -81.80
N MET A 3 2.02 0.59 -82.42
CA MET A 3 2.01 -0.72 -81.74
C MET A 3 3.34 -1.07 -81.05
N ALA A 4 4.44 -0.49 -81.51
CA ALA A 4 5.76 -0.65 -80.90
C ALA A 4 5.85 -0.07 -79.47
N PHE A 5 5.14 1.03 -79.19
CA PHE A 5 5.11 1.63 -77.85
C PHE A 5 4.30 0.77 -76.87
N LEU A 6 3.18 0.20 -77.33
CA LEU A 6 2.33 -0.68 -76.52
C LEU A 6 3.08 -1.98 -76.17
N GLN A 7 3.82 -2.55 -77.11
CA GLN A 7 4.63 -3.75 -76.89
C GLN A 7 5.78 -3.50 -75.88
N GLY A 8 6.44 -2.35 -75.96
CA GLY A 8 7.48 -1.95 -74.99
C GLY A 8 6.92 -1.74 -73.59
N PHE A 9 5.75 -1.12 -73.47
CA PHE A 9 5.08 -0.91 -72.18
C PHE A 9 4.63 -2.22 -71.53
N VAL A 10 4.02 -3.13 -72.30
CA VAL A 10 3.58 -4.44 -71.80
C VAL A 10 4.77 -5.30 -71.36
N ALA A 11 5.87 -5.29 -72.13
CA ALA A 11 7.09 -6.00 -71.75
C ALA A 11 7.70 -5.46 -70.43
N GLY A 12 7.72 -4.13 -70.26
CA GLY A 12 8.20 -3.49 -69.03
C GLY A 12 7.35 -3.82 -67.80
N GLN A 13 6.02 -3.82 -67.94
CA GLN A 13 5.09 -4.20 -66.87
C GLN A 13 5.28 -5.66 -66.44
N LEU A 14 5.52 -6.56 -67.40
CA LEU A 14 5.69 -7.98 -67.14
C LEU A 14 6.98 -8.25 -66.34
N VAL A 15 8.08 -7.55 -66.67
CA VAL A 15 9.33 -7.63 -65.90
C VAL A 15 9.15 -7.11 -64.48
N LEU A 16 8.42 -6.00 -64.30
CA LEU A 16 8.17 -5.44 -62.98
C LEU A 16 7.32 -6.37 -62.11
N VAL A 17 6.31 -7.02 -62.69
CA VAL A 17 5.49 -8.03 -61.99
C VAL A 17 6.32 -9.26 -61.60
N ILE A 18 7.23 -9.73 -62.46
CA ILE A 18 8.13 -10.85 -62.15
C ILE A 18 9.07 -10.49 -60.99
N ILE A 19 9.66 -9.29 -61.02
CA ILE A 19 10.54 -8.81 -59.95
C ILE A 19 9.74 -8.69 -58.65
N LEU A 20 8.54 -8.10 -58.68
CA LEU A 20 7.66 -7.99 -57.52
C LEU A 20 7.30 -9.37 -56.95
N PHE A 21 7.01 -10.35 -57.81
CA PHE A 21 6.72 -11.72 -57.40
C PHE A 21 7.94 -12.41 -56.77
N MET A 22 9.13 -12.22 -57.33
CA MET A 22 10.37 -12.73 -56.73
C MET A 22 10.66 -12.08 -55.37
N LEU A 23 10.46 -10.76 -55.26
CA LEU A 23 10.66 -10.02 -54.01
C LEU A 23 9.64 -10.43 -52.95
N PHE A 24 8.37 -10.60 -53.34
CA PHE A 24 7.34 -11.15 -52.46
C PHE A 24 7.70 -12.55 -51.98
N ARG A 25 8.13 -13.44 -52.89
CA ARG A 25 8.57 -14.78 -52.52
C ARG A 25 9.78 -14.73 -51.57
N TYR A 26 10.78 -13.90 -51.85
CA TYR A 26 11.96 -13.77 -51.00
C TYR A 26 11.63 -13.22 -49.60
N PHE A 27 10.81 -12.17 -49.53
CA PHE A 27 10.47 -11.50 -48.26
C PHE A 27 9.52 -12.35 -47.39
N PHE A 28 8.51 -12.97 -47.98
CA PHE A 28 7.51 -13.76 -47.24
C PHE A 28 7.88 -15.22 -47.00
N ILE A 29 8.68 -15.86 -47.86
CA ILE A 29 8.94 -17.31 -47.78
C ILE A 29 10.36 -17.64 -47.32
N GLU A 30 11.33 -16.72 -47.48
CA GLU A 30 12.75 -17.01 -47.20
C GLU A 30 13.27 -16.47 -45.85
N THR A 31 12.45 -15.76 -45.07
CA THR A 31 12.71 -15.52 -43.63
C THR A 31 12.39 -16.78 -42.84
N LYS A 32 13.25 -17.79 -43.03
CA LYS A 32 13.19 -19.19 -42.61
C LYS A 32 12.55 -19.44 -41.22
N PRO A 33 11.38 -20.12 -41.14
CA PRO A 33 10.87 -20.69 -39.88
C PRO A 33 11.80 -21.78 -39.31
N ALA A 34 12.64 -22.39 -40.15
CA ALA A 34 13.59 -23.44 -39.75
C ALA A 34 14.65 -22.96 -38.74
N THR A 35 15.05 -21.68 -38.78
CA THR A 35 16.04 -21.10 -37.87
C THR A 35 15.46 -20.93 -36.46
N HIS A 36 14.21 -20.48 -36.36
CA HIS A 36 13.49 -20.38 -35.09
C HIS A 36 13.14 -21.76 -34.52
N ALA A 37 12.76 -22.71 -35.37
CA ALA A 37 12.49 -24.09 -34.94
C ALA A 37 13.75 -24.76 -34.37
N LYS A 38 14.90 -24.63 -35.05
CA LYS A 38 16.19 -25.12 -34.55
C LYS A 38 16.61 -24.42 -33.25
N ARG A 39 16.44 -23.11 -33.15
CA ARG A 39 16.74 -22.35 -31.92
C ARG A 39 15.84 -22.77 -30.76
N ARG A 40 14.55 -23.03 -31.00
CA ARG A 40 13.61 -23.55 -30.00
C ARG A 40 13.94 -24.99 -29.58
N ALA A 41 14.32 -25.85 -30.52
CA ALA A 41 14.75 -27.21 -30.22
C ALA A 41 16.02 -27.23 -29.36
N ALA A 42 17.03 -26.43 -29.73
CA ALA A 42 18.26 -26.28 -28.97
C ALA A 42 18.02 -25.66 -27.58
N LEU A 43 17.08 -24.71 -27.46
CA LEU A 43 16.69 -24.15 -26.17
C LEU A 43 16.07 -25.24 -25.28
N ARG A 44 15.11 -26.01 -25.81
CA ARG A 44 14.44 -27.11 -25.08
C ARG A 44 15.43 -28.16 -24.60
N GLU A 45 16.40 -28.53 -25.44
CA GLU A 45 17.45 -29.48 -25.08
C GLU A 45 18.33 -28.93 -23.95
N ARG A 46 18.78 -27.67 -24.06
CA ARG A 46 19.52 -27.00 -22.97
C ARG A 46 18.70 -26.92 -21.68
N THR A 47 17.41 -26.60 -21.77
CA THR A 47 16.53 -26.53 -20.59
C THR A 47 16.39 -27.92 -19.96
N ARG A 48 16.24 -28.97 -20.77
CA ARG A 48 16.15 -30.36 -20.29
C ARG A 48 17.43 -30.83 -19.62
N LEU A 49 18.60 -30.49 -20.16
CA LEU A 49 19.89 -30.82 -19.56
C LEU A 49 20.10 -30.08 -18.24
N ILE A 50 19.74 -28.80 -18.17
CA ILE A 50 19.78 -28.02 -16.93
C ILE A 50 18.85 -28.66 -15.89
N GLN A 51 17.61 -28.98 -16.26
CA GLN A 51 16.66 -29.64 -15.38
C GLN A 51 17.18 -30.99 -14.88
N ALA A 52 17.69 -31.84 -15.77
CA ALA A 52 18.29 -33.12 -15.41
C ALA A 52 19.50 -32.96 -14.47
N SER A 53 20.32 -31.92 -14.66
CA SER A 53 21.45 -31.62 -13.77
C SER A 53 21.01 -31.08 -12.40
N LEU A 54 19.87 -30.38 -12.33
CA LEU A 54 19.28 -29.92 -11.08
C LEU A 54 18.66 -31.11 -10.33
N ASP A 55 17.89 -31.95 -11.02
CA ASP A 55 17.30 -33.15 -10.44
C ASP A 55 18.38 -34.15 -9.96
N ALA A 56 19.50 -34.29 -10.69
CA ALA A 56 20.64 -35.10 -10.27
C ALA A 56 21.40 -34.52 -9.06
N ARG A 57 21.48 -33.19 -8.95
CA ARG A 57 22.08 -32.52 -7.78
C ARG A 57 21.14 -32.52 -6.56
N CYS A 58 19.83 -32.62 -6.81
CA CYS A 58 18.78 -32.76 -5.82
C CYS A 58 18.42 -34.23 -5.51
N LEU A 59 19.35 -35.18 -5.70
CA LEU A 59 19.20 -36.56 -5.21
C LEU A 59 18.91 -36.54 -3.70
N PRO A 60 17.95 -37.35 -3.21
CA PRO A 60 17.49 -37.30 -1.83
C PRO A 60 18.63 -37.70 -0.90
N MET A 61 19.09 -36.74 -0.11
CA MET A 61 19.91 -37.02 1.05
C MET A 61 19.06 -37.91 1.98
N SER A 62 19.42 -39.20 2.04
CA SER A 62 18.85 -40.25 2.90
C SER A 62 17.43 -40.75 2.57
N ALA A 63 17.37 -42.03 2.18
CA ALA A 63 16.16 -42.81 1.93
C ALA A 63 15.27 -43.06 3.17
N ASN A 64 15.58 -42.45 4.32
CA ASN A 64 14.74 -42.50 5.53
C ASN A 64 13.95 -41.21 5.80
N THR A 65 14.04 -40.21 4.92
CA THR A 65 13.23 -38.99 5.01
C THR A 65 12.44 -38.79 3.72
N SER A 66 11.41 -39.62 3.56
CA SER A 66 10.29 -39.38 2.66
C SER A 66 9.46 -38.18 3.12
N LYS A 67 10.04 -36.96 3.10
CA LYS A 67 9.33 -35.71 3.41
C LYS A 67 9.28 -34.81 2.18
N LEU A 68 8.17 -34.98 1.47
CA LEU A 68 7.41 -33.98 0.72
C LEU A 68 8.21 -32.86 0.02
N ARG A 69 8.51 -33.08 -1.26
CA ARG A 69 8.39 -31.98 -2.24
C ARG A 69 6.92 -31.54 -2.16
N VAL A 70 6.64 -30.30 -1.74
CA VAL A 70 5.28 -29.79 -1.59
C VAL A 70 4.51 -30.08 -2.89
N PRO A 71 3.49 -30.95 -2.87
CA PRO A 71 2.73 -31.23 -4.07
C PRO A 71 1.86 -30.00 -4.32
N TYR A 72 2.36 -29.06 -5.13
CA TYR A 72 1.53 -27.95 -5.62
C TYR A 72 0.28 -28.48 -6.36
N GLU A 73 0.32 -29.75 -6.76
CA GLU A 73 -0.75 -30.57 -7.33
C GLU A 73 -1.89 -30.91 -6.34
N GLN A 74 -1.67 -30.89 -5.02
CA GLN A 74 -2.66 -31.28 -3.99
C GLN A 74 -3.56 -30.12 -3.53
N GLY A 75 -3.42 -28.94 -4.14
CA GLY A 75 -4.16 -27.74 -3.78
C GLY A 75 -3.48 -26.92 -2.68
N SER A 76 -3.79 -25.62 -2.66
CA SER A 76 -3.19 -24.62 -1.77
C SER A 76 -3.43 -24.88 -0.28
N GLN A 77 -4.56 -25.50 0.07
CA GLN A 77 -4.87 -25.85 1.45
C GLN A 77 -3.94 -26.95 2.01
N ALA A 78 -3.60 -27.97 1.22
CA ALA A 78 -2.67 -29.02 1.63
C ALA A 78 -1.24 -28.47 1.82
N CYS A 79 -0.83 -27.57 0.92
CA CYS A 79 0.44 -26.84 1.04
C CYS A 79 0.51 -26.01 2.34
N LEU A 80 -0.57 -25.32 2.68
CA LEU A 80 -0.68 -24.50 3.89
C LEU A 80 -0.63 -25.35 5.16
N LEU A 81 -1.30 -26.50 5.19
CA LEU A 81 -1.23 -27.44 6.31
C LEU A 81 0.18 -28.06 6.46
N ASP A 82 0.84 -28.40 5.36
CA ASP A 82 2.25 -28.86 5.39
C ASP A 82 3.18 -27.76 5.91
N MET A 83 2.96 -26.50 5.51
CA MET A 83 3.71 -25.36 6.03
C MET A 83 3.55 -25.23 7.55
N LEU A 84 2.33 -25.25 8.05
CA LEU A 84 2.05 -25.16 9.49
C LEU A 84 2.68 -26.32 10.27
N HIS A 85 2.59 -27.54 9.72
CA HIS A 85 3.19 -28.72 10.32
C HIS A 85 4.72 -28.60 10.38
N ARG A 86 5.37 -28.06 9.33
CA ARG A 86 6.82 -27.82 9.33
C ARG A 86 7.26 -26.73 10.31
N LEU A 87 6.35 -25.80 10.62
CA LEU A 87 6.56 -24.75 11.60
C LEU A 87 6.17 -25.19 13.02
N ASP A 88 5.80 -26.47 13.21
CA ASP A 88 5.28 -27.03 14.46
C ASP A 88 4.13 -26.19 15.06
N TYR A 89 3.32 -25.57 14.19
CA TYR A 89 2.24 -24.66 14.59
C TYR A 89 0.88 -25.34 14.46
N GLU A 90 0.29 -25.73 15.60
CA GLU A 90 -1.07 -26.31 15.65
C GLU A 90 -2.12 -25.24 15.95
N LEU A 91 -2.93 -24.87 14.94
CA LEU A 91 -3.92 -23.78 15.03
C LEU A 91 -4.82 -23.79 16.27
N PRO A 92 -5.40 -24.93 16.71
CA PRO A 92 -6.31 -24.91 17.86
C PRO A 92 -5.61 -24.96 19.23
N MET A 93 -4.32 -25.35 19.27
CA MET A 93 -3.60 -25.64 20.52
C MET A 93 -2.47 -24.66 20.84
N HIS A 94 -2.09 -23.81 19.88
CA HIS A 94 -0.98 -22.89 20.09
C HIS A 94 -1.36 -21.78 21.07
N ALA A 95 -0.57 -21.63 22.12
CA ALA A 95 -0.71 -20.54 23.07
C ALA A 95 -0.42 -19.20 22.36
N PRO A 96 -1.07 -18.10 22.77
CA PRO A 96 -0.79 -16.80 22.18
C PRO A 96 0.66 -16.39 22.43
N GLU A 97 1.30 -15.87 21.40
CA GLU A 97 2.72 -15.51 21.45
C GLU A 97 2.92 -14.11 22.02
N THR A 98 4.01 -13.96 22.77
CA THR A 98 4.44 -12.67 23.30
C THR A 98 5.33 -11.96 22.27
N LEU A 99 4.89 -10.80 21.78
CA LEU A 99 5.60 -9.99 20.78
C LEU A 99 6.61 -9.01 21.42
N THR A 100 7.28 -9.40 22.50
CA THR A 100 8.14 -8.49 23.28
C THR A 100 9.30 -7.92 22.46
N TRP A 101 9.96 -8.76 21.66
CA TRP A 101 11.05 -8.31 20.77
C TRP A 101 10.55 -7.31 19.71
N LEU A 102 9.34 -7.54 19.17
CA LEU A 102 8.74 -6.65 18.18
C LEU A 102 8.33 -5.32 18.81
N ASN A 103 7.83 -5.33 20.05
CA ASN A 103 7.52 -4.11 20.79
C ASN A 103 8.76 -3.25 21.01
N VAL A 104 9.91 -3.86 21.29
CA VAL A 104 11.19 -3.12 21.43
C VAL A 104 11.59 -2.48 20.09
N LEU A 105 11.48 -3.22 18.99
CA LEU A 105 11.79 -2.68 17.66
C LEU A 105 10.80 -1.60 17.23
N LEU A 106 9.52 -1.76 17.54
CA LEU A 106 8.47 -0.78 17.25
C LEU A 106 8.70 0.51 18.05
N ALA A 107 9.03 0.39 19.33
CA ALA A 107 9.41 1.54 20.16
C ALA A 107 10.66 2.23 19.61
N GLN A 108 11.68 1.47 19.20
CA GLN A 108 12.88 2.01 18.56
C GLN A 108 12.57 2.73 17.24
N LEU A 109 11.68 2.16 16.42
CA LEU A 109 11.22 2.77 15.17
C LEU A 109 10.50 4.10 15.44
N CYS A 110 9.57 4.13 16.39
CA CYS A 110 8.87 5.35 16.80
C CYS A 110 9.84 6.41 17.33
N LEU A 111 10.82 6.01 18.13
CA LEU A 111 11.89 6.90 18.62
C LEU A 111 12.69 7.52 17.47
N HIS A 112 13.16 6.71 16.53
CA HIS A 112 13.92 7.19 15.38
C HIS A 112 13.06 8.05 14.45
N TYR A 113 11.78 7.71 14.27
CA TYR A 113 10.87 8.53 13.51
C TYR A 113 10.72 9.91 14.14
N ARG A 114 10.46 9.98 15.46
CA ARG A 114 10.42 11.25 16.21
C ARG A 114 11.71 12.04 16.00
N GLN A 115 12.89 11.42 16.19
CA GLN A 115 14.19 12.06 15.95
C GLN A 115 14.39 12.53 14.50
N SER A 116 13.93 11.77 13.51
CA SER A 116 14.02 12.14 12.09
C SER A 116 13.15 13.36 11.79
N VAL A 117 11.97 13.45 12.40
CA VAL A 117 11.13 14.66 12.35
C VAL A 117 11.89 15.86 12.95
N LEU A 118 12.61 15.68 14.07
CA LEU A 118 13.42 16.74 14.68
C LEU A 118 14.55 17.23 13.76
N GLN A 119 15.32 16.30 13.19
CA GLN A 119 16.44 16.62 12.31
C GLN A 119 15.96 17.33 11.04
N SER A 120 14.85 16.89 10.47
CA SER A 120 14.21 17.53 9.31
C SER A 120 13.77 18.98 9.59
N GLY A 121 13.44 19.29 10.85
CA GLY A 121 13.13 20.66 11.30
C GLY A 121 14.34 21.58 11.40
N SER A 122 15.48 21.04 11.85
CA SER A 122 16.70 21.82 12.12
C SER A 122 17.39 22.40 10.88
N HIS A 123 17.22 21.80 9.71
CA HIS A 123 17.90 22.21 8.48
C HIS A 123 17.15 23.32 7.71
N MET A 124 16.16 23.97 8.34
CA MET A 124 15.32 24.95 7.67
C MET A 124 15.55 26.37 8.22
N PRO A 125 15.80 27.37 7.37
CA PRO A 125 15.94 28.76 7.81
C PRO A 125 14.64 29.25 8.47
N SER A 126 14.77 29.77 9.67
CA SER A 126 13.74 30.55 10.36
C SER A 126 13.51 31.83 9.57
N PHE A 127 12.37 31.94 8.87
CA PHE A 127 11.96 33.23 8.33
C PHE A 127 11.28 34.00 9.46
N ASP A 128 11.95 35.05 9.93
CA ASP A 128 11.44 35.98 10.94
C ASP A 128 10.17 36.66 10.44
N THR A 129 9.01 36.30 11.00
CA THR A 129 7.83 37.16 11.02
C THR A 129 7.37 37.31 12.48
N ALA A 130 7.85 38.38 13.09
CA ALA A 130 7.76 38.70 14.51
C ALA A 130 6.37 39.17 15.00
N SER A 131 5.26 38.56 14.55
CA SER A 131 3.94 38.95 15.08
C SER A 131 2.85 37.88 15.19
N ASP A 132 3.03 36.64 14.72
CA ASP A 132 2.01 35.58 14.83
C ASP A 132 2.65 34.18 14.92
N THR A 133 3.48 33.93 15.95
CA THR A 133 4.07 32.60 16.15
C THR A 133 3.03 31.65 16.75
N LEU A 134 2.37 30.88 15.88
CA LEU A 134 1.49 29.78 16.30
C LEU A 134 2.22 28.84 17.30
N PRO A 135 1.51 28.23 18.28
CA PRO A 135 2.13 27.34 19.26
C PRO A 135 2.84 26.12 18.62
N SER A 136 2.38 25.67 17.45
CA SER A 136 3.06 24.67 16.60
C SER A 136 4.46 25.09 16.11
N MET A 137 4.81 26.37 16.18
CA MET A 137 6.13 26.88 15.78
C MET A 137 7.03 27.23 16.97
N ALA A 138 6.56 27.00 18.21
CA ALA A 138 7.29 27.33 19.42
C ALA A 138 8.59 26.51 19.60
N THR A 139 8.66 25.33 18.99
CA THR A 139 9.84 24.45 19.04
C THR A 139 10.12 23.92 17.64
N ALA A 140 11.40 23.74 17.28
CA ALA A 140 11.79 23.15 16.00
C ALA A 140 11.12 21.78 15.77
N GLU A 141 10.92 21.01 16.86
CA GLU A 141 10.21 19.74 16.87
C GLU A 141 8.76 19.87 16.39
N LYS A 142 8.01 20.77 17.04
CA LYS A 142 6.62 21.06 16.70
C LYS A 142 6.48 21.62 15.28
N ALA A 143 7.43 22.45 14.84
CA ALA A 143 7.40 23.06 13.51
C ALA A 143 7.60 22.02 12.38
N ALA A 144 8.43 21.02 12.62
CA ALA A 144 8.63 19.91 11.68
C ALA A 144 7.42 18.97 11.66
N ALA A 145 6.93 18.58 12.84
CA ALA A 145 5.74 17.74 12.99
C ALA A 145 4.52 18.38 12.34
N LYS A 146 4.33 19.70 12.56
CA LYS A 146 3.31 20.52 11.91
C LYS A 146 3.32 20.33 10.40
N ARG A 147 4.45 20.58 9.73
CA ARG A 147 4.52 20.53 8.25
C ARG A 147 4.29 19.13 7.69
N LEU A 148 4.81 18.10 8.35
CA LEU A 148 4.60 16.71 7.92
C LEU A 148 3.12 16.35 8.04
N LEU A 149 2.50 16.72 9.16
CA LEU A 149 1.09 16.46 9.40
C LEU A 149 0.20 17.29 8.45
N GLU A 150 0.50 18.56 8.23
CA GLU A 150 -0.20 19.39 7.23
C GLU A 150 -0.13 18.78 5.84
N ARG A 151 1.04 18.28 5.41
CA ARG A 151 1.18 17.61 4.13
C ARG A 151 0.35 16.33 4.09
N ALA A 152 0.53 15.46 5.08
CA ALA A 152 -0.17 14.17 5.14
C ALA A 152 -1.69 14.35 5.14
N LEU A 153 -2.21 15.28 5.96
CA LEU A 153 -3.63 15.59 6.03
C LEU A 153 -4.14 16.16 4.72
N ASN A 154 -3.50 17.20 4.16
CA ASN A 154 -3.95 17.77 2.89
C ASN A 154 -3.91 16.74 1.75
N THR A 155 -2.91 15.86 1.69
CA THR A 155 -2.87 14.76 0.70
C THR A 155 -3.95 13.69 0.92
N ALA A 156 -4.34 13.43 2.17
CA ALA A 156 -5.41 12.48 2.46
C ALA A 156 -6.80 13.08 2.14
N LEU A 157 -6.96 14.39 2.35
CA LEU A 157 -8.19 15.10 2.03
C LEU A 157 -8.39 15.35 0.54
N ASP A 158 -7.32 15.39 -0.25
CA ASP A 158 -7.38 15.53 -1.71
C ASP A 158 -8.19 14.38 -2.32
N GLY A 159 -9.44 14.68 -2.68
CA GLY A 159 -10.38 13.74 -3.32
C GLY A 159 -11.58 13.32 -2.47
N HIS A 160 -11.54 13.49 -1.14
CA HIS A 160 -12.60 13.01 -0.24
C HIS A 160 -13.61 14.09 0.17
N THR A 161 -13.20 15.36 0.22
CA THR A 161 -14.01 16.42 0.87
C THR A 161 -14.91 17.22 -0.07
N HIS A 162 -15.06 16.84 -1.35
CA HIS A 162 -15.94 17.48 -2.35
C HIS A 162 -15.89 19.04 -2.38
N GLY A 163 -14.79 19.65 -1.95
CA GLY A 163 -14.63 21.10 -1.85
C GLY A 163 -15.40 21.79 -0.71
N VAL A 164 -15.84 21.03 0.29
CA VAL A 164 -16.48 21.52 1.53
C VAL A 164 -15.42 21.96 2.55
N LEU A 165 -14.28 21.27 2.65
CA LEU A 165 -13.15 21.69 3.48
C LEU A 165 -12.10 22.43 2.64
N GLY A 166 -11.59 23.52 3.18
CA GLY A 166 -10.40 24.22 2.71
C GLY A 166 -9.12 23.57 3.23
N ALA A 167 -7.98 24.19 2.92
CA ALA A 167 -6.67 23.70 3.36
C ALA A 167 -6.62 23.59 4.89
N ILE A 168 -6.08 22.46 5.37
CA ILE A 168 -5.86 22.24 6.80
C ILE A 168 -4.52 22.83 7.18
N THR A 169 -4.56 23.74 8.16
CA THR A 169 -3.37 24.25 8.84
C THR A 169 -3.29 23.65 10.23
N VAL A 170 -2.09 23.31 10.69
CA VAL A 170 -1.90 22.69 12.00
C VAL A 170 -1.46 23.77 12.99
N THR A 171 -2.25 23.99 14.03
CA THR A 171 -2.05 25.07 15.01
C THR A 171 -1.13 24.66 16.15
N ASP A 172 -1.26 23.44 16.66
CA ASP A 172 -0.37 22.83 17.66
C ASP A 172 -0.28 21.31 17.43
N VAL A 173 0.84 20.69 17.81
CA VAL A 173 1.01 19.22 17.75
C VAL A 173 1.80 18.76 18.96
N ASP A 174 1.28 17.74 19.62
CA ASP A 174 1.95 16.96 20.65
C ASP A 174 1.74 15.47 20.35
N LEU A 175 2.81 14.79 19.94
CA LEU A 175 2.80 13.36 19.56
C LEU A 175 2.97 12.41 20.76
N GLY A 176 3.02 12.96 21.97
CA GLY A 176 3.21 12.19 23.19
C GLY A 176 4.59 11.52 23.30
N THR A 177 4.76 10.69 24.33
CA THR A 177 6.04 10.02 24.66
C THR A 177 5.95 8.48 24.68
N GLY A 178 4.74 7.94 24.71
CA GLY A 178 4.45 6.52 24.70
C GLY A 178 4.70 5.85 23.36
N TYR A 179 4.56 4.53 23.36
CA TYR A 179 4.75 3.65 22.21
C TYR A 179 3.63 2.62 22.17
N PRO A 180 3.18 2.20 20.98
CA PRO A 180 2.21 1.13 20.84
C PRO A 180 2.80 -0.20 21.31
N THR A 181 1.99 -0.98 21.98
CA THR A 181 2.33 -2.32 22.46
C THR A 181 1.47 -3.35 21.75
N LEU A 182 2.10 -4.41 21.26
CA LEU A 182 1.46 -5.55 20.63
C LEU A 182 1.50 -6.74 21.58
N SER A 183 0.40 -7.46 21.68
CA SER A 183 0.24 -8.61 22.58
C SER A 183 -0.68 -9.66 21.97
N ASN A 184 -0.69 -10.85 22.56
CA ASN A 184 -1.65 -11.91 22.25
C ASN A 184 -1.70 -12.28 20.75
N ALA A 185 -0.53 -12.48 20.15
CA ALA A 185 -0.43 -12.81 18.74
C ALA A 185 -0.86 -14.26 18.49
N ARG A 186 -1.78 -14.46 17.56
CA ARG A 186 -2.34 -15.78 17.24
C ARG A 186 -2.62 -15.89 15.75
N ILE A 187 -2.31 -17.05 15.18
CA ILE A 187 -2.63 -17.36 13.80
C ILE A 187 -3.98 -18.07 13.76
N ARG A 188 -4.90 -17.54 12.96
CA ARG A 188 -6.23 -18.09 12.68
C ARG A 188 -6.39 -18.36 11.19
N PRO A 189 -7.25 -19.32 10.81
CA PRO A 189 -7.57 -19.51 9.40
C PRO A 189 -8.35 -18.29 8.89
N SER A 190 -8.03 -17.81 7.68
CA SER A 190 -8.79 -16.73 7.04
C SER A 190 -10.10 -17.28 6.44
N ASN A 191 -11.00 -16.37 6.01
CA ASN A 191 -12.17 -16.74 5.21
C ASN A 191 -11.76 -17.41 3.89
N ASP A 192 -10.62 -17.00 3.34
CA ASP A 192 -10.02 -17.68 2.21
C ASP A 192 -9.23 -18.92 2.69
N PRO A 193 -9.58 -20.14 2.24
CA PRO A 193 -8.93 -21.37 2.69
C PRO A 193 -7.46 -21.50 2.24
N ARG A 194 -6.96 -20.50 1.51
CA ARG A 194 -5.61 -20.39 0.98
C ARG A 194 -4.73 -19.45 1.81
N CYS A 195 -5.32 -18.75 2.78
CA CYS A 195 -4.68 -17.68 3.51
C CYS A 195 -4.77 -17.92 5.02
N LEU A 196 -3.77 -17.40 5.73
CA LEU A 196 -3.75 -17.33 7.19
C LEU A 196 -3.92 -15.88 7.62
N ARG A 197 -4.64 -15.69 8.72
CA ARG A 197 -4.82 -14.40 9.39
C ARG A 197 -4.02 -14.41 10.68
N LEU A 198 -3.11 -13.46 10.83
CA LEU A 198 -2.50 -13.14 12.10
C LEU A 198 -3.43 -12.14 12.83
N GLU A 199 -3.83 -12.46 14.04
CA GLU A 199 -4.52 -11.51 14.92
C GLU A 199 -3.59 -11.12 16.06
N VAL A 200 -3.54 -9.83 16.36
CA VAL A 200 -2.68 -9.24 17.39
C VAL A 200 -3.46 -8.16 18.12
N ASP A 201 -3.38 -8.15 19.45
CA ASP A 201 -3.99 -7.09 20.25
C ASP A 201 -3.01 -5.90 20.34
N LEU A 202 -3.44 -4.75 19.82
CA LEU A 202 -2.73 -3.48 19.83
C LEU A 202 -3.26 -2.61 20.97
N GLU A 203 -2.37 -2.09 21.81
CA GLU A 203 -2.71 -1.10 22.84
C GLU A 203 -1.71 0.06 22.81
N TYR A 204 -2.24 1.26 22.65
CA TYR A 204 -1.55 2.55 22.72
C TYR A 204 -2.22 3.42 23.78
N LYS A 205 -1.46 3.82 24.80
CA LYS A 205 -1.92 4.67 25.90
C LYS A 205 -0.98 5.86 25.99
N ASP A 206 -1.39 6.98 25.44
CA ASP A 206 -0.61 8.22 25.45
C ASP A 206 -1.52 9.40 25.13
N LEU A 207 -1.08 10.60 25.51
CA LEU A 207 -1.82 11.84 25.26
C LEU A 207 -1.34 12.46 23.94
N LEU A 208 -2.00 12.11 22.84
CA LEU A 208 -1.79 12.73 21.53
C LEU A 208 -2.71 13.94 21.40
N CYS A 209 -2.17 15.14 21.21
CA CYS A 209 -2.95 16.36 21.00
C CYS A 209 -2.62 16.99 19.65
N ILE A 210 -3.63 17.24 18.83
CA ILE A 210 -3.48 17.85 17.50
C ILE A 210 -4.46 19.02 17.41
N GLY A 211 -3.92 20.22 17.30
CA GLY A 211 -4.65 21.44 16.97
C GLY A 211 -4.69 21.64 15.45
N LEU A 212 -5.88 21.78 14.90
CA LEU A 212 -6.13 22.05 13.49
C LEU A 212 -6.88 23.38 13.34
N ASP A 213 -6.59 24.11 12.29
CA ASP A 213 -7.40 25.24 11.84
C ASP A 213 -7.72 25.04 10.37
N THR A 214 -9.02 25.01 10.08
CA THR A 214 -9.57 24.64 8.77
C THR A 214 -10.67 25.61 8.38
N GLN A 215 -10.88 25.82 7.09
CA GLN A 215 -11.97 26.65 6.59
C GLN A 215 -13.06 25.79 5.96
N VAL A 216 -14.26 25.81 6.51
CA VAL A 216 -15.41 25.12 5.92
C VAL A 216 -16.11 26.06 4.94
N HIS A 217 -16.27 25.62 3.70
CA HIS A 217 -16.95 26.33 2.63
C HIS A 217 -18.38 25.81 2.49
N PHE A 218 -19.37 26.64 2.80
CA PHE A 218 -20.76 26.28 2.62
C PHE A 218 -21.20 26.57 1.19
N ARG A 219 -21.42 25.51 0.43
CA ARG A 219 -22.00 25.58 -0.92
C ARG A 219 -23.39 24.95 -0.87
N VAL A 220 -24.43 25.79 -0.87
CA VAL A 220 -25.81 25.34 -1.07
C VAL A 220 -26.17 25.80 -2.47
N ALA A 221 -26.19 24.87 -3.42
CA ALA A 221 -26.39 25.22 -4.83
C ALA A 221 -27.68 26.05 -5.00
N PRO A 222 -27.65 27.18 -5.73
CA PRO A 222 -26.56 27.70 -6.57
C PRO A 222 -25.68 28.79 -5.91
N TRP A 223 -25.71 29.01 -4.60
CA TRP A 223 -25.01 30.12 -3.94
C TRP A 223 -23.82 29.68 -3.10
N HIS A 224 -22.73 30.46 -3.18
CA HIS A 224 -21.62 30.37 -2.24
C HIS A 224 -22.00 31.16 -0.99
N LEU A 225 -22.35 30.47 0.09
CA LEU A 225 -22.89 31.10 1.30
C LEU A 225 -21.80 31.80 2.12
N GLY A 226 -20.55 31.31 2.02
CA GLY A 226 -19.39 31.86 2.70
C GLY A 226 -18.40 30.78 3.12
N SER A 227 -17.25 31.21 3.64
CA SER A 227 -16.28 30.36 4.33
C SER A 227 -16.30 30.67 5.83
N LEU A 228 -16.12 29.62 6.63
CA LEU A 228 -16.14 29.69 8.08
C LEU A 228 -14.89 29.04 8.64
N ALA A 229 -14.08 29.83 9.34
CA ALA A 229 -12.88 29.33 10.01
C ALA A 229 -13.27 28.53 11.25
N VAL A 230 -12.79 27.29 11.31
CA VAL A 230 -13.04 26.34 12.38
C VAL A 230 -11.71 25.86 12.92
N ALA A 231 -11.43 26.26 14.16
CA ALA A 231 -10.35 25.73 14.94
C ALA A 231 -10.82 24.47 15.66
N MET A 232 -10.02 23.41 15.64
CA MET A 232 -10.33 22.12 16.23
C MET A 232 -9.14 21.65 17.04
N CYS A 233 -9.39 20.93 18.12
CA CYS A 233 -8.39 20.21 18.88
C CYS A 233 -8.86 18.77 19.04
N LEU A 234 -8.08 17.85 18.48
CA LEU A 234 -8.24 16.42 18.64
C LEU A 234 -7.28 15.95 19.73
N ARG A 235 -7.81 15.34 20.78
CA ARG A 235 -7.05 14.64 21.81
C ARG A 235 -7.36 13.15 21.72
N VAL A 236 -6.35 12.31 21.64
CA VAL A 236 -6.48 10.85 21.76
C VAL A 236 -5.70 10.42 22.99
N GLU A 237 -6.36 9.71 23.90
CA GLU A 237 -5.78 9.26 25.17
C GLU A 237 -5.48 7.76 25.16
N ARG A 238 -6.31 6.99 24.46
CA ARG A 238 -6.16 5.55 24.34
C ARG A 238 -6.69 5.05 23.00
N LEU A 239 -5.89 4.20 22.35
CA LEU A 239 -6.32 3.36 21.24
C LEU A 239 -6.02 1.92 21.61
N ALA A 240 -7.03 1.08 21.69
CA ALA A 240 -6.88 -0.35 21.96
C ALA A 240 -7.78 -1.15 21.02
N GLY A 241 -7.30 -2.25 20.46
CA GLY A 241 -8.12 -3.08 19.58
C GLY A 241 -7.36 -4.27 19.04
N THR A 242 -8.07 -5.22 18.44
CA THR A 242 -7.43 -6.35 17.77
C THR A 242 -7.18 -5.99 16.30
N MET A 243 -5.93 -6.08 15.89
CA MET A 243 -5.46 -5.91 14.52
C MET A 243 -5.36 -7.28 13.85
N ALA A 244 -5.85 -7.39 12.62
CA ALA A 244 -5.73 -8.55 11.78
C ALA A 244 -4.82 -8.24 10.58
N MET A 245 -3.93 -9.18 10.27
CA MET A 245 -3.00 -9.09 9.15
C MET A 245 -3.11 -10.36 8.32
N GLU A 246 -3.27 -10.20 7.01
CA GLU A 246 -3.41 -11.29 6.06
C GLU A 246 -2.47 -11.06 4.89
N VAL A 247 -1.75 -12.11 4.49
CA VAL A 247 -0.92 -12.09 3.29
C VAL A 247 -1.59 -12.99 2.26
N GLY A 248 -2.00 -12.40 1.13
CA GLY A 248 -2.76 -13.11 0.10
C GLY A 248 -2.34 -12.69 -1.31
N PRO A 249 -2.70 -13.49 -2.33
CA PRO A 249 -2.53 -13.08 -3.71
C PRO A 249 -3.45 -11.89 -4.00
N CYS A 250 -2.88 -10.82 -4.55
CA CYS A 250 -3.64 -9.76 -5.20
C CYS A 250 -4.17 -10.38 -6.50
N GLY A 251 -5.48 -10.52 -6.68
CA GLY A 251 -6.06 -11.08 -7.89
C GLY A 251 -7.37 -11.82 -7.64
N THR A 252 -8.41 -11.43 -8.36
CA THR A 252 -9.54 -12.31 -8.62
C THR A 252 -9.05 -13.54 -9.38
N GLU A 253 -9.76 -14.67 -9.31
CA GLU A 253 -9.35 -15.97 -9.90
C GLU A 253 -8.98 -15.93 -11.40
N GLN A 254 -9.22 -14.82 -12.09
CA GLN A 254 -8.98 -14.61 -13.50
C GLN A 254 -7.58 -14.07 -13.86
N ASP A 255 -6.80 -13.54 -12.91
CA ASP A 255 -5.46 -13.01 -13.22
C ASP A 255 -4.36 -13.48 -12.24
N PRO A 256 -3.76 -14.67 -12.48
CA PRO A 256 -2.81 -15.32 -11.57
C PRO A 256 -1.41 -14.69 -11.53
N LEU A 257 -1.19 -13.57 -12.23
CA LEU A 257 0.08 -12.82 -12.26
C LEU A 257 0.09 -11.61 -11.32
N ALA A 258 -1.04 -11.28 -10.70
CA ALA A 258 -1.11 -10.17 -9.78
C ALA A 258 -0.42 -10.51 -8.44
N GLY A 259 0.37 -9.56 -7.94
CA GLY A 259 1.42 -9.78 -6.94
C GLY A 259 0.94 -10.16 -5.54
N LEU A 260 1.84 -10.14 -4.57
CA LEU A 260 1.50 -10.39 -3.16
C LEU A 260 0.92 -9.11 -2.52
N GLU A 261 -0.21 -9.22 -1.84
CA GLU A 261 -0.82 -8.13 -1.06
C GLU A 261 -0.75 -8.45 0.43
N LEU A 262 -0.28 -7.50 1.24
CA LEU A 262 -0.41 -7.52 2.69
C LEU A 262 -1.61 -6.65 3.08
N ARG A 263 -2.67 -7.29 3.57
CA ARG A 263 -3.85 -6.60 4.08
C ARG A 263 -3.76 -6.49 5.59
N VAL A 264 -4.06 -5.29 6.07
CA VAL A 264 -4.03 -4.96 7.48
C VAL A 264 -5.35 -4.29 7.81
N CYS A 265 -6.05 -4.80 8.81
CA CYS A 265 -7.30 -4.23 9.29
C CYS A 265 -7.37 -4.26 10.81
N MET A 266 -8.18 -3.38 11.38
CA MET A 266 -8.52 -3.38 12.80
C MET A 266 -9.96 -3.87 12.94
N TYR A 267 -10.24 -4.71 13.93
CA TYR A 267 -11.59 -5.15 14.21
C TYR A 267 -12.46 -3.98 14.72
N PRO A 268 -13.78 -3.99 14.44
CA PRO A 268 -14.67 -2.86 14.72
C PRO A 268 -14.96 -2.64 16.22
N ASP A 269 -14.53 -3.56 17.09
CA ASP A 269 -14.64 -3.48 18.55
C ASP A 269 -13.47 -2.74 19.20
N PHE A 270 -12.70 -1.97 18.42
CA PHE A 270 -11.65 -1.13 18.95
C PHE A 270 -12.20 -0.02 19.85
N VAL A 271 -11.44 0.29 20.89
CA VAL A 271 -11.68 1.40 21.82
C VAL A 271 -10.75 2.54 21.43
N LEU A 272 -11.33 3.63 20.97
CA LEU A 272 -10.66 4.90 20.74
C LEU A 272 -11.22 5.93 21.71
N ASP A 273 -10.53 6.12 22.83
CA ASP A 273 -10.84 7.17 23.79
C ASP A 273 -10.20 8.47 23.28
N GLY A 274 -11.03 9.30 22.64
CA GLY A 274 -10.64 10.59 22.11
C GLY A 274 -11.65 11.68 22.44
N HIS A 275 -11.15 12.90 22.55
CA HIS A 275 -11.95 14.10 22.73
C HIS A 275 -11.70 15.05 21.57
N VAL A 276 -12.76 15.44 20.87
CA VAL A 276 -12.72 16.50 19.86
C VAL A 276 -13.35 17.74 20.47
N SER A 277 -12.68 18.88 20.37
CA SER A 277 -13.27 20.17 20.69
C SER A 277 -13.11 21.09 19.49
N SER A 278 -14.19 21.72 19.04
CA SER A 278 -14.13 22.74 17.99
C SER A 278 -14.57 24.11 18.50
N VAL A 279 -13.93 25.15 17.96
CA VAL A 279 -14.21 26.56 18.22
C VAL A 279 -14.46 27.25 16.88
N LEU A 280 -15.57 27.97 16.82
CA LEU A 280 -16.09 28.55 15.59
C LEU A 280 -16.18 30.07 15.71
N GLY A 281 -15.35 30.79 14.95
CA GLY A 281 -15.36 32.26 14.91
C GLY A 281 -14.96 32.96 16.22
N SER A 282 -15.15 34.29 16.26
CA SER A 282 -14.59 35.14 17.33
C SER A 282 -15.41 35.17 18.62
N LYS A 283 -16.72 34.88 18.58
CA LYS A 283 -17.61 34.83 19.76
C LYS A 283 -18.90 34.07 19.43
N SER A 284 -18.97 32.75 19.63
CA SER A 284 -20.22 32.08 20.05
C SER A 284 -20.08 30.56 20.12
N LYS A 285 -20.55 29.98 21.24
CA LYS A 285 -21.01 28.60 21.32
C LYS A 285 -22.25 28.47 20.43
N LEU A 286 -22.10 27.98 19.20
CA LEU A 286 -23.23 27.64 18.33
C LEU A 286 -23.62 26.17 18.56
N HIS A 287 -24.92 25.91 18.60
CA HIS A 287 -25.54 24.64 18.98
C HIS A 287 -25.26 23.44 18.04
N ASP A 288 -24.60 23.65 16.89
CA ASP A 288 -24.39 22.62 15.85
C ASP A 288 -22.97 21.98 15.82
N VAL A 289 -22.15 22.23 16.84
CA VAL A 289 -20.83 21.62 17.05
C VAL A 289 -20.78 20.07 16.95
N PRO A 290 -21.76 19.27 17.44
CA PRO A 290 -21.59 17.82 17.47
C PRO A 290 -21.55 17.16 16.08
N LYS A 291 -22.18 17.75 15.05
CA LYS A 291 -22.20 17.14 13.70
C LYS A 291 -20.84 17.17 12.99
N MET A 292 -20.02 18.18 13.27
CA MET A 292 -18.66 18.26 12.71
C MET A 292 -17.68 17.35 13.46
N GLU A 293 -17.86 17.21 14.78
CA GLU A 293 -17.13 16.24 15.59
C GLU A 293 -17.43 14.81 15.12
N GLU A 294 -18.70 14.46 14.89
CA GLU A 294 -19.11 13.19 14.29
C GLU A 294 -18.54 12.99 12.88
N LEU A 295 -18.53 14.04 12.05
CA LEU A 295 -17.97 13.95 10.70
C LEU A 295 -16.47 13.62 10.77
N LEU A 296 -15.70 14.29 11.61
CA LEU A 296 -14.27 14.00 11.74
C LEU A 296 -13.96 12.66 12.42
N LEU A 297 -14.73 12.27 13.44
CA LEU A 297 -14.61 10.93 14.01
C LEU A 297 -14.95 9.85 12.97
N SER A 298 -15.90 10.10 12.06
CA SER A 298 -16.20 9.20 10.95
C SER A 298 -15.14 9.21 9.83
N GLN A 299 -14.29 10.24 9.76
CA GLN A 299 -13.19 10.35 8.79
C GLN A 299 -11.85 9.83 9.33
N LEU A 300 -11.74 9.58 10.65
CA LEU A 300 -10.59 8.90 11.23
C LEU A 300 -10.73 7.40 10.97
N PRO A 301 -9.79 6.77 10.24
CA PRO A 301 -9.85 5.35 9.88
C PRO A 301 -9.70 4.40 11.07
#